data_AF-A0A2X3JTM6-F1
#
_entry.id   AF-A0A2X3JTM6-F1
#
_cell.length_a   1.000
_cell.length_b   1.000
_cell.length_c   1.000
_cell.angle_alpha   90.00
_cell.angle_beta   90.00
_cell.angle_gamma   90.00
#
_symmetry.space_group_name_H-M   'P 1'
#
loop_
_entity.id
_entity.type
_entity.pdbx_description
1 polymer ?
#
loop_
_entity_poly.entity_id
_entity_poly.type
_entity_poly.pdbx_seq_one_letter_code
_entity_poly.pdbx_strand_id
1 'polypeptide(L)' 'MVDVVATNEKLHVRQVNIVKNATGCNAEQAEAALIACERNCKTAIVMVLKNLDAAEAKKRLDQHGGFIRQV' A
#
# COMPACT_ATOMS: atom_id res chain seq x y z
N MET A 1 -2.24 12.61 1.59
CA MET A 1 -0.80 12.31 1.79
C MET A 1 -0.67 10.82 2.09
N VAL A 2 0.02 10.05 1.23
CA VAL A 2 0.13 8.57 1.31
C VAL A 2 1.51 8.11 1.82
N ASP A 3 2.48 9.03 1.92
CA ASP A 3 3.82 8.76 2.44
C ASP A 3 3.84 8.91 3.97
N VAL A 4 3.36 7.87 4.66
CA VAL A 4 3.42 7.76 6.12
C VAL A 4 4.40 6.64 6.46
N VAL A 5 5.48 6.96 7.18
CA VAL A 5 6.34 5.95 7.81
C VAL A 5 5.75 5.64 9.19
N ALA A 6 5.40 4.39 9.44
CA ALA A 6 4.83 4.03 10.73
C ALA A 6 5.93 3.75 11.76
N THR A 7 6.17 4.73 12.62
CA THR A 7 7.10 4.65 13.76
C THR A 7 6.41 4.32 15.08
N ASN A 8 5.07 4.27 15.11
CA ASN A 8 4.29 3.86 16.27
C ASN A 8 3.00 3.15 15.83
N GLU A 9 2.32 2.54 16.80
CA GLU A 9 1.09 1.77 16.58
C GLU A 9 -0.04 2.62 15.97
N LYS A 10 -0.17 3.88 16.38
CA LYS A 10 -1.13 4.83 15.81
C LYS A 10 -0.93 5.03 14.30
N LEU A 11 0.33 5.10 13.86
CA LEU A 11 0.66 5.26 12.45
C LEU A 11 0.46 3.94 11.68
N HIS A 12 0.66 2.77 12.30
CA HIS A 12 0.28 1.49 11.69
C HIS A 12 -1.20 1.43 11.38
N VAL A 13 -2.06 1.74 12.36
CA VAL A 13 -3.51 1.79 12.17
C VAL A 13 -3.88 2.81 11.08
N ARG A 14 -3.19 3.95 11.04
CA ARG A 14 -3.39 4.96 9.99
C ARG A 14 -3.04 4.41 8.60
N GLN A 15 -1.93 3.70 8.44
CA GLN A 15 -1.55 3.10 7.15
C GLN A 15 -2.59 2.08 6.68
N VAL A 16 -3.05 1.20 7.57
CA VAL A 16 -4.11 0.22 7.26
C VAL A 16 -5.37 0.94 6.77
N ASN A 17 -5.80 2.00 7.49
CA ASN A 17 -6.96 2.79 7.08
C ASN A 17 -6.76 3.50 5.74
N ILE A 18 -5.56 4.00 5.43
CA ILE A 18 -5.25 4.59 4.12
C ILE A 18 -5.44 3.56 3.00
N VAL A 19 -4.90 2.35 3.17
CA VAL A 19 -5.02 1.29 2.16
C VAL A 19 -6.48 0.86 2.01
N LYS A 20 -7.19 0.58 3.11
CA LYS A 20 -8.62 0.25 3.09
C LYS A 20 -9.46 1.32 2.38
N ASN A 21 -9.24 2.59 2.71
CA ASN A 21 -10.01 3.68 2.09
C ASN A 21 -9.70 3.85 0.60
N ALA A 22 -8.47 3.56 0.18
CA ALA A 22 -8.06 3.68 -1.22
C ALA A 22 -8.52 2.48 -2.08
N THR A 23 -8.64 1.29 -1.50
CA THR A 23 -8.90 0.06 -2.27
C THR A 23 -10.23 -0.61 -1.97
N GLY A 24 -10.91 -0.21 -0.89
CA GLY A 24 -12.15 -0.84 -0.43
C GLY A 24 -11.97 -2.22 0.22
N CYS A 25 -10.73 -2.66 0.44
CA CYS A 25 -10.44 -3.97 1.03
C CYS A 25 -10.72 -4.02 2.54
N ASN A 26 -10.70 -5.23 3.09
CA ASN A 26 -10.82 -5.44 4.53
C ASN A 26 -9.47 -5.16 5.25
N ALA A 27 -9.51 -5.10 6.58
CA ALA A 27 -8.32 -4.79 7.38
C ALA A 27 -7.23 -5.85 7.25
N GLU A 28 -7.61 -7.13 7.20
CA GLU A 28 -6.68 -8.25 7.05
C GLU A 28 -5.90 -8.19 5.73
N GLN A 29 -6.59 -7.91 4.60
CA GLN A 29 -5.96 -7.75 3.30
C GLN A 29 -5.05 -6.52 3.27
N ALA A 30 -5.50 -5.39 3.83
CA ALA A 30 -4.69 -4.18 3.92
C ALA A 30 -3.41 -4.40 4.73
N GLU A 31 -3.52 -5.11 5.86
CA GLU A 31 -2.39 -5.40 6.74
C GLU A 31 -1.43 -6.40 6.10
N ALA A 32 -1.93 -7.48 5.49
CA ALA A 32 -1.10 -8.42 4.74
C ALA A 32 -0.35 -7.74 3.60
N ALA A 33 -1.02 -6.88 2.82
CA ALA A 33 -0.39 -6.12 1.74
C ALA A 33 0.68 -5.16 2.27
N LEU A 34 0.40 -4.45 3.36
CA LEU A 34 1.38 -3.58 4.01
C LEU A 34 2.60 -4.37 4.50
N ILE A 35 2.40 -5.51 5.15
CA ILE A 35 3.53 -6.34 5.63
C ILE A 35 4.37 -6.83 4.46
N ALA A 36 3.74 -7.29 3.38
CA ALA A 36 4.44 -7.80 2.20
C ALA A 36 5.31 -6.75 1.47
N CYS A 37 5.01 -5.46 1.62
CA CYS A 37 5.75 -4.37 0.99
C CYS A 37 6.47 -3.45 1.99
N GLU A 38 6.93 -3.98 3.12
CA GLU A 38 7.68 -3.23 4.15
C GLU A 38 6.93 -1.98 4.65
N ARG A 39 5.61 -2.10 4.74
CA ARG A 39 4.66 -1.04 5.13
C ARG A 39 4.64 0.17 4.21
N ASN A 40 4.96 -0.02 2.92
CA ASN A 40 4.83 1.03 1.91
C ASN A 40 3.37 1.15 1.42
N CYS A 41 2.65 2.19 1.86
CA CYS A 41 1.24 2.38 1.50
C CYS A 41 0.98 2.43 -0.01
N LYS A 42 1.85 3.07 -0.80
CA LYS A 42 1.64 3.17 -2.26
C LYS A 42 1.72 1.79 -2.91
N THR A 43 2.71 1.00 -2.51
CA THR A 43 2.90 -0.37 -3.01
C THR A 43 1.75 -1.25 -2.57
N ALA A 44 1.34 -1.19 -1.29
CA ALA A 44 0.19 -1.94 -0.78
C ALA A 44 -1.11 -1.62 -1.54
N ILE A 45 -1.37 -0.34 -1.85
CA ILE A 45 -2.55 0.06 -2.62
C ILE A 45 -2.53 -0.58 -4.01
N VAL A 46 -1.39 -0.55 -4.70
CA VAL A 46 -1.26 -1.16 -6.03
C VAL A 46 -1.37 -2.68 -5.98
N MET A 47 -0.76 -3.32 -4.98
CA MET A 47 -0.87 -4.77 -4.76
C MET A 47 -2.33 -5.19 -4.65
N VAL A 48 -3.12 -4.49 -3.83
CA VAL A 48 -4.53 -4.83 -3.61
C VAL A 48 -5.41 -4.49 -4.82
N LEU A 49 -5.18 -3.34 -5.48
CA LEU A 49 -5.99 -2.95 -6.65
C LEU A 49 -5.74 -3.82 -7.88
N LYS A 50 -4.52 -4.34 -8.04
CA LYS A 50 -4.10 -5.08 -9.24
C LYS A 50 -3.90 -6.58 -8.97
N ASN A 51 -4.08 -7.03 -7.72
CA ASN A 51 -3.73 -8.37 -7.25
C ASN A 51 -2.31 -8.79 -7.68
N LEU A 52 -1.34 -7.94 -7.36
CA LEU A 52 0.08 -8.14 -7.68
C LEU A 52 0.89 -8.41 -6.42
N ASP A 53 2.02 -9.10 -6.59
CA ASP A 53 3.01 -9.25 -5.54
C ASP A 53 3.75 -7.93 -5.27
N ALA A 54 4.36 -7.82 -4.10
CA ALA A 54 5.07 -6.61 -3.67
C ALA A 54 6.17 -6.19 -4.64
N ALA A 55 6.91 -7.15 -5.20
CA ALA A 55 7.97 -6.89 -6.16
C ALA A 55 7.44 -6.32 -7.49
N GLU A 56 6.35 -6.87 -8.01
CA GLU A 56 5.74 -6.40 -9.26
C GLU A 56 5.04 -5.06 -9.06
N ALA A 57 4.30 -4.90 -7.96
CA ALA A 57 3.67 -3.64 -7.60
C ALA A 57 4.70 -2.53 -7.46
N LYS A 58 5.83 -2.79 -6.77
CA LYS A 58 6.92 -1.83 -6.62
C LYS A 58 7.56 -1.48 -7.96
N LYS A 59 7.87 -2.48 -8.81
CA LYS A 59 8.39 -2.24 -10.17
C LYS A 59 7.47 -1.35 -10.99
N ARG A 60 6.17 -1.62 -11.00
CA ARG A 60 5.20 -0.79 -11.74
C ARG A 60 5.10 0.61 -11.15
N LEU A 61 5.10 0.72 -9.83
CA LEU A 61 5.09 2.03 -9.15
C LEU A 61 6.31 2.85 -9.57
N ASP A 62 7.50 2.24 -9.57
CA ASP A 62 8.75 2.88 -9.95
C ASP A 62 8.76 3.27 -11.45
N GLN A 63 8.24 2.41 -12.33
CA GLN A 63 8.09 2.68 -13.76
C GLN A 63 7.19 3.90 -14.03
N HIS A 64 6.16 4.08 -13.22
CA HIS A 64 5.22 5.20 -13.31
C HIS A 64 5.57 6.36 -12.35
N GLY A 65 6.84 6.46 -11.90
CA GLY A 65 7.33 7.60 -11.13
C GLY A 65 6.68 7.76 -9.74
N GLY A 66 6.14 6.69 -9.18
CA GLY A 66 5.47 6.69 -7.88
C GLY A 66 4.01 7.14 -7.89
N PHE A 67 3.40 7.30 -9.07
CA PHE A 67 2.01 7.74 -9.21
C PHE A 67 1.04 6.54 -9.29
N ILE A 68 0.35 6.25 -8.18
CA ILE A 68 -0.65 5.17 -8.08
C ILE A 68 -1.70 5.25 -9.22
N ARG A 69 -2.09 6.46 -9.64
CA ARG A 69 -3.12 6.67 -10.66
C ARG A 69 -2.68 6.25 -12.08
N GLN A 70 -1.38 6.14 -12.33
CA GLN A 70 -0.84 5.76 -13.63
C GLN A 70 -0.54 4.25 -13.74
N VAL A 71 -0.60 3.51 -12.62
CA VAL A 71 -0.32 2.07 -12.52
C VAL A 71 -1.59 1.24 -12.72
#